data_AF-A0A7Y7NBP6-F1
#
_entry.id   AF-A0A7Y7NBP6-F1
#
_cell.length_a   1.000
_cell.length_b   1.000
_cell.length_c   1.000
_cell.angle_alpha   90.00
_cell.angle_beta   90.00
_cell.angle_gamma   90.00
#
_symmetry.space_group_name_H-M   'P 1'
#
loop_
_entity.id
_entity.type
_entity.pdbx_description
1 polymer ?
#
loop_
_entity_poly.entity_id
_entity_poly.type
_entity_poly.pdbx_seq_one_letter_code
_entity_poly.pdbx_strand_id
1 'polypeptide(L)'
;MSDTEHYPMQAKSDSENSLIVCGAKTRTGTACKNQPMAGKKRCRMHGGASPSGKDHWNFKHGYWSKEEKQQRTKLMRMMKAYLNEMQMT
;
A
#
# COMPACT_ATOMS: atom_id res chain seq x y z
N MET A 1 -46.60 -3.22 21.14
CA MET A 1 -46.51 -2.46 19.88
C MET A 1 -45.04 -2.38 19.56
N SER A 2 -44.68 -3.07 18.49
CA SER A 2 -43.36 -3.58 18.15
C SER A 2 -42.80 -2.76 16.99
N ASP A 3 -41.74 -1.98 17.24
CA ASP A 3 -41.01 -1.30 16.17
C ASP A 3 -39.53 -1.68 16.26
N THR A 4 -39.22 -2.92 15.89
CA THR A 4 -37.87 -3.33 15.55
C THR A 4 -37.57 -2.77 14.17
N GLU A 5 -37.00 -1.57 14.11
CA GLU A 5 -36.54 -0.99 12.86
C GLU A 5 -35.43 -1.87 12.26
N HIS A 6 -35.79 -2.61 11.22
CA HIS A 6 -34.89 -3.40 10.38
C HIS A 6 -34.02 -2.44 9.57
N TYR A 7 -32.87 -2.05 10.13
CA TYR A 7 -31.88 -1.26 9.39
C TYR A 7 -31.23 -2.16 8.33
N PRO A 8 -31.40 -1.90 7.02
CA PRO A 8 -30.84 -2.76 6.00
C PRO A 8 -29.33 -2.52 5.96
N MET A 9 -28.55 -3.44 6.54
CA MET A 9 -27.12 -3.56 6.29
C MET A 9 -26.92 -3.94 4.82
N GLN A 10 -27.00 -2.97 3.91
CA GLN A 10 -26.63 -3.18 2.53
C GLN A 10 -25.10 -3.25 2.47
N ALA A 11 -24.56 -4.43 2.76
CA ALA A 11 -23.20 -4.81 2.43
C ALA A 11 -23.08 -4.74 0.90
N LYS A 12 -22.42 -3.69 0.40
CA LYS A 12 -22.12 -3.54 -1.02
C LYS A 12 -21.31 -4.76 -1.46
N SER A 13 -21.82 -5.46 -2.46
CA SER A 13 -21.44 -6.80 -2.89
C SER A 13 -19.93 -6.99 -3.13
N ASP A 14 -19.38 -8.07 -2.55
CA ASP A 14 -17.98 -8.55 -2.64
C ASP A 14 -17.54 -9.01 -4.06
N SER A 15 -18.35 -8.78 -5.09
CA SER A 15 -18.22 -9.44 -6.39
C SER A 15 -17.06 -8.95 -7.26
N GLU A 16 -16.34 -7.89 -6.89
CA GLU A 16 -15.11 -7.45 -7.60
C GLU A 16 -13.80 -7.85 -6.90
N ASN A 17 -13.86 -8.51 -5.74
CA ASN A 17 -12.67 -8.88 -4.96
C ASN A 17 -12.32 -10.39 -5.02
N SER A 18 -12.95 -11.17 -5.89
CA SER A 18 -12.77 -12.63 -5.91
C SER A 18 -11.43 -13.12 -6.52
N LEU A 19 -10.69 -12.26 -7.22
CA LEU A 19 -9.41 -12.64 -7.85
C LEU A 19 -8.15 -12.14 -7.13
N ILE A 20 -8.28 -11.22 -6.17
CA ILE A 20 -7.12 -10.61 -5.52
C ILE A 20 -6.79 -11.38 -4.24
N VAL A 21 -5.62 -12.01 -4.22
CA VAL A 21 -5.07 -12.70 -3.04
C VAL A 21 -3.90 -11.90 -2.46
N CYS A 22 -3.64 -12.04 -1.16
CA CYS A 22 -2.57 -11.34 -0.47
C CYS A 22 -1.17 -11.57 -1.07
N GLY A 23 -0.89 -12.80 -1.50
CA GLY A 23 0.35 -13.18 -2.18
C GLY A 23 1.65 -12.94 -1.37
N ALA A 24 1.56 -12.70 -0.06
CA ALA A 24 2.75 -12.52 0.77
C ALA A 24 3.44 -13.85 1.00
N LYS A 25 4.78 -13.86 1.00
CA LYS A 25 5.54 -15.07 1.33
C LYS A 25 5.28 -15.42 2.80
N THR A 26 4.67 -16.57 3.02
CA THR A 26 4.42 -17.11 4.36
C THR A 26 5.72 -17.65 4.96
N ARG A 27 5.69 -18.00 6.25
CA ARG A 27 6.84 -18.61 6.95
C ARG A 27 7.28 -19.94 6.33
N THR A 28 6.37 -20.68 5.69
CA THR A 28 6.67 -21.93 4.96
C THR A 28 7.14 -21.69 3.53
N GLY A 29 7.32 -20.44 3.12
CA GLY A 29 7.83 -20.06 1.80
C GLY A 29 6.77 -19.99 0.69
N THR A 30 5.54 -20.43 0.97
CA THR A 30 4.43 -20.39 -0.01
C THR A 30 3.73 -19.03 -0.03
N ALA A 31 3.02 -18.70 -1.11
CA ALA A 31 2.24 -17.48 -1.23
C ALA A 31 0.96 -17.53 -0.36
N CYS A 32 0.68 -16.45 0.36
CA CYS A 32 -0.53 -16.32 1.17
C CYS A 32 -1.78 -16.26 0.28
N LYS A 33 -2.72 -17.18 0.53
CA LYS A 33 -3.99 -17.30 -0.19
C LYS A 33 -5.15 -16.50 0.42
N ASN A 34 -4.93 -15.83 1.55
CA ASN A 34 -5.97 -15.03 2.21
C ASN A 34 -6.33 -13.80 1.39
N GLN A 35 -7.58 -13.35 1.49
CA GLN A 35 -8.04 -12.11 0.88
C GLN A 35 -7.35 -10.88 1.49
N PRO A 36 -6.94 -9.91 0.68
CA PRO A 36 -6.51 -8.60 1.15
C PRO A 36 -7.62 -7.86 1.91
N MET A 37 -7.23 -6.92 2.76
CA MET A 37 -8.20 -5.96 3.29
C MET A 37 -8.68 -5.02 2.18
N ALA A 38 -9.92 -4.53 2.27
CA ALA A 38 -10.50 -3.61 1.30
C ALA A 38 -9.56 -2.42 1.00
N GLY A 39 -9.30 -2.16 -0.29
CA GLY A 39 -8.39 -1.10 -0.74
C GLY A 39 -6.90 -1.33 -0.44
N LYS A 40 -6.50 -2.53 0.04
CA LYS A 40 -5.11 -2.89 0.33
C LYS A 40 -4.67 -4.08 -0.51
N LYS A 41 -3.35 -4.25 -0.64
CA LYS A 41 -2.73 -5.36 -1.39
C LYS A 41 -2.44 -6.59 -0.53
N ARG A 42 -2.54 -6.47 0.80
CA ARG A 42 -2.17 -7.52 1.75
C ARG A 42 -3.33 -7.82 2.69
N CYS A 43 -3.38 -9.05 3.19
CA CYS A 43 -4.35 -9.44 4.20
C CYS A 43 -3.97 -8.87 5.58
N ARG A 44 -4.91 -8.94 6.52
CA ARG A 44 -4.71 -8.50 7.91
C ARG A 44 -3.43 -9.05 8.54
N MET A 45 -3.10 -10.32 8.28
CA MET A 45 -1.92 -11.01 8.83
C MET A 45 -0.58 -10.60 8.18
N HIS A 46 -0.60 -10.00 6.99
CA HIS A 46 0.61 -9.63 6.26
C HIS A 46 0.70 -8.12 6.03
N GLY A 47 0.31 -7.33 7.04
CA GLY A 47 0.45 -5.88 7.06
C GLY A 47 -0.70 -5.11 6.38
N GLY A 48 -1.79 -5.78 6.02
CA GLY A 48 -3.00 -5.10 5.51
C GLY A 48 -3.65 -4.16 6.52
N ALA A 49 -3.53 -4.49 7.81
CA ALA A 49 -4.03 -3.67 8.91
C ALA A 49 -3.03 -2.60 9.38
N SER A 50 -1.81 -2.59 8.84
CA SER A 50 -0.83 -1.58 9.22
C SER A 50 -1.26 -0.21 8.68
N PRO A 51 -1.24 0.85 9.50
CA PRO A 51 -1.45 2.22 9.04
C PRO A 51 -0.39 2.62 8.01
N SER A 52 -0.59 3.72 7.31
CA SER A 52 0.33 4.18 6.27
C SER A 52 0.54 5.69 6.38
N GLY A 53 1.67 6.19 5.87
CA GLY A 53 1.95 7.61 5.93
C GLY A 53 2.24 8.08 7.36
N LYS A 54 1.64 9.21 7.75
CA LYS A 54 1.88 9.88 9.05
C LYS A 54 1.42 9.04 10.24
N ASP A 55 0.40 8.20 10.04
CA ASP A 55 -0.17 7.36 11.10
C ASP A 55 0.66 6.09 11.36
N HIS A 56 1.71 5.85 10.58
CA HIS A 56 2.57 4.68 10.75
C HIS A 56 3.66 4.96 11.80
N TRP A 57 3.87 4.03 12.74
CA TRP A 57 4.82 4.20 13.85
C TRP A 57 6.27 4.50 13.43
N ASN A 58 6.71 4.03 12.25
CA ASN A 58 8.03 4.36 11.70
C ASN A 58 8.10 5.72 10.97
N PHE A 59 7.02 6.49 10.93
CA PHE A 59 7.04 7.81 10.31
C PHE A 59 7.79 8.81 11.20
N LYS A 60 8.82 9.46 10.65
CA LYS A 60 9.62 10.47 11.37
C LYS A 60 9.38 11.88 10.82
N HIS A 61 9.86 12.14 9.61
CA HIS A 61 9.88 13.49 9.02
C HIS A 61 9.59 13.49 7.52
N GLY A 62 8.85 12.50 7.00
CA GLY A 62 8.40 12.51 5.60
C GLY A 62 9.44 12.17 4.52
N TYR A 63 10.73 12.02 4.85
CA TYR A 63 11.80 11.69 3.88
C TYR A 63 11.57 10.38 3.08
N TRP A 64 10.80 9.45 3.66
CA TRP A 64 10.38 8.19 3.04
C TRP A 64 8.98 8.24 2.44
N SER A 65 8.36 9.43 2.38
CA SER A 65 7.10 9.63 1.68
C SER A 65 7.26 9.34 0.18
N LYS A 66 6.14 9.08 -0.48
CA LYS A 66 6.12 8.80 -1.92
C LYS A 66 6.66 10.00 -2.71
N GLU A 67 6.20 11.20 -2.34
CA GLU A 67 6.55 12.45 -3.02
C GLU A 67 8.04 12.75 -2.88
N GLU A 68 8.57 12.72 -1.66
CA GLU A 68 9.97 13.08 -1.42
C GLU A 68 10.94 12.06 -2.02
N LYS A 69 10.56 10.77 -2.01
CA LYS A 69 11.30 9.75 -2.74
C LYS A 69 11.32 10.04 -4.24
N GLN A 70 10.19 10.46 -4.83
CA GLN A 70 10.11 10.80 -6.25
C GLN A 70 10.97 12.03 -6.59
N GLN A 71 10.88 13.09 -5.80
CA GLN A 71 11.68 14.31 -5.98
C GLN A 71 13.18 14.00 -5.89
N ARG A 72 13.60 13.25 -4.86
CA ARG A 72 15.00 12.82 -4.69
C ARG A 72 15.48 11.99 -5.87
N THR A 73 14.70 11.00 -6.32
CA THR A 73 15.05 10.18 -7.48
C THR A 73 15.16 11.04 -8.75
N LYS A 74 14.27 12.01 -8.95
CA LYS A 74 14.31 12.92 -10.10
C LYS A 74 15.56 13.79 -10.08
N LEU A 75 15.87 14.41 -8.93
CA LEU A 75 17.07 15.22 -8.75
C LEU A 75 18.34 14.41 -9.03
N MET A 76 18.44 13.20 -8.47
CA MET A 76 19.60 12.32 -8.71
C MET A 76 19.74 11.94 -10.19
N ARG A 77 18.64 11.72 -10.89
CA ARG A 77 18.65 11.46 -12.34
C ARG A 77 19.17 12.66 -13.13
N MET A 78 18.71 13.87 -12.81
CA MET A 78 19.18 15.11 -13.45
C MET A 78 20.66 15.37 -13.18
N MET A 79 21.08 15.22 -11.92
CA MET A 79 22.47 15.42 -11.51
C MET A 79 23.41 14.43 -12.21
N LYS A 80 22.99 13.17 -12.36
CA LYS A 80 23.75 12.18 -13.12
C LYS A 80 23.87 12.55 -14.60
N ALA A 81 22.80 13.01 -15.23
CA ALA A 81 22.84 13.44 -16.63
C ALA A 81 23.82 14.60 -16.82
N TYR A 82 23.74 15.62 -15.95
CA TYR A 82 24.64 16.76 -15.97
C TYR A 82 26.12 16.36 -15.82
N LEU A 83 26.45 15.49 -14.86
CA LEU A 83 27.82 15.01 -14.67
C LEU A 83 28.34 14.22 -15.86
N ASN A 84 27.49 13.39 -16.48
CA ASN A 84 27.86 12.66 -17.69
C ASN A 84 28.17 13.61 -18.86
N GLU A 85 27.39 14.69 -19.00
CA GLU A 85 27.60 15.70 -20.05
C GLU A 85 28.94 16.44 -19.84
N MET A 86 29.28 16.81 -18.59
CA MET A 86 30.55 17.45 -18.26
C MET A 86 31.78 16.54 -18.43
N GLN A 87 31.63 15.23 -18.32
CA GLN A 87 32.73 14.28 -18.48
C GLN A 87 33.03 13.93 -19.95
N MET A 88 32.15 14.33 -20.86
CA MET A 88 32.28 14.12 -22.30
C MET A 88 32.87 15.33 -23.06
N THR A 89 33.16 16.41 -22.33
CA THR A 89 33.86 17.62 -22.81
C THR A 89 35.30 17.64 -22.32
#